data_AF-A0A3S4D6A3-F1
#
_entry.id   AF-A0A3S4D6A3-F1
#
_cell.length_a   1.000
_cell.length_b   1.000
_cell.length_c   1.000
_cell.angle_alpha   90.00
_cell.angle_beta   90.00
_cell.angle_gamma   90.00
#
_symmetry.space_group_name_H-M   'P 1'
#
loop_
_entity.id
_entity.type
_entity.pdbx_description
1 polymer ?
#
loop_
_entity_poly.entity_id
_entity_poly.type
_entity_poly.pdbx_seq_one_letter_code
_entity_poly.pdbx_strand_id
1 'polypeptide(L)'
;MRYSASLVLLAALVAPSVASPNGFSSPKSAPDGPHKLDDCGCTPIYQKMLTCQKLKSFDDAIRDCICIPNPDGWYGWLDSCRDCLSPGSLEDDDFFDNLSRTMTQLLVSCTEVGGGIKSDGESICASNAYFQACAALKTGGQPSWASYEMFASGEGFVSGEGGNGTYVLDISESQGASSADSTSTTDAAAPAATTAP
;
A
#
# COMPACT_ATOMS: atom_id res chain seq x y z
N MET A 1 51.86 27.92 -53.30
CA MET A 1 51.22 28.09 -51.98
C MET A 1 50.39 29.38 -51.98
N ARG A 2 49.08 29.29 -52.17
CA ARG A 2 48.08 30.27 -51.72
C ARG A 2 46.77 29.52 -51.49
N TYR A 3 46.19 29.78 -50.32
CA TYR A 3 45.08 29.06 -49.70
C TYR A 3 43.75 29.34 -50.42
N SER A 4 42.98 28.29 -50.73
CA SER A 4 41.55 28.41 -51.06
C SER A 4 40.76 28.32 -49.77
N ALA A 5 39.96 29.36 -49.49
CA ALA A 5 39.07 29.42 -48.34
C ALA A 5 37.80 28.60 -48.60
N SER A 6 37.55 27.61 -47.76
CA SER A 6 36.29 26.86 -47.71
C SER A 6 35.25 27.66 -46.90
N LEU A 7 34.12 27.99 -47.53
CA LEU A 7 32.92 28.48 -46.86
C LEU A 7 32.17 27.28 -46.23
N VAL A 8 32.14 27.21 -44.91
CA VAL A 8 31.28 26.28 -44.17
C VAL A 8 29.97 27.00 -43.87
N LEU A 9 28.89 26.64 -44.58
CA LEU A 9 27.53 27.04 -44.22
C LEU A 9 27.04 26.15 -43.07
N LEU A 10 26.91 26.72 -41.87
CA LEU A 10 26.10 26.15 -40.79
C LEU A 10 24.62 26.27 -41.18
N ALA A 11 24.01 25.18 -41.59
CA ALA A 11 22.56 25.05 -41.59
C ALA A 11 22.14 24.58 -40.18
N ALA A 12 21.65 25.51 -39.37
CA ALA A 12 20.98 25.19 -38.11
C ALA A 12 19.62 24.54 -38.43
N LEU A 13 19.57 23.21 -38.39
CA LEU A 13 18.33 22.45 -38.40
C LEU A 13 17.66 22.63 -37.03
N VAL A 14 16.72 23.58 -36.96
CA VAL A 14 15.74 23.63 -35.87
C VAL A 14 14.83 22.42 -36.05
N ALA A 15 15.10 21.35 -35.31
CA ALA A 15 14.20 20.21 -35.26
C ALA A 15 12.90 20.67 -34.57
N PRO A 16 11.73 20.55 -35.22
CA PRO A 16 10.48 20.77 -34.52
C PRO A 16 10.37 19.71 -33.42
N SER A 17 10.21 20.16 -32.18
CA SER A 17 9.84 19.33 -31.05
C SER A 17 8.57 18.56 -31.42
N VAL A 18 8.71 17.27 -31.70
CA VAL A 18 7.59 16.35 -31.79
C VAL A 18 7.00 16.23 -30.40
N ALA A 19 6.03 17.10 -30.11
CA ALA A 19 5.07 16.87 -29.04
C ALA A 19 4.31 15.59 -29.41
N SER A 20 4.69 14.48 -28.79
CA SER A 20 4.02 13.21 -28.95
C SER A 20 2.62 13.32 -28.33
N PRO A 21 1.52 13.03 -29.06
CA PRO A 21 0.16 13.38 -28.66
C PRO A 21 -0.48 12.42 -27.64
N ASN A 22 0.30 11.60 -26.94
CA ASN A 22 -0.20 10.65 -25.94
C ASN A 22 0.42 10.98 -24.59
N GLY A 23 -0.19 11.93 -23.88
CA GLY A 23 0.12 12.18 -22.47
C GLY A 23 -0.35 11.02 -21.61
N PHE A 24 0.37 9.89 -21.68
CA PHE A 24 0.42 8.98 -20.55
C PHE A 24 1.13 9.75 -19.44
N SER A 25 0.37 10.28 -18.50
CA SER A 25 0.94 10.74 -17.23
C SER A 25 1.76 9.57 -16.70
N SER A 26 3.08 9.76 -16.55
CA SER A 26 3.94 8.74 -15.95
C SER A 26 3.29 8.26 -14.65
N PRO A 27 3.37 6.96 -14.33
CA PRO A 27 2.94 6.46 -13.03
C PRO A 27 3.53 7.35 -11.94
N LYS A 28 2.70 7.75 -10.99
CA LYS A 28 3.15 8.48 -9.82
C LYS A 28 4.23 7.63 -9.17
N SER A 29 5.42 8.19 -8.98
CA SER A 29 6.54 7.51 -8.34
C SER A 29 7.02 8.39 -7.18
N ALA A 30 7.39 7.76 -6.08
CA ALA A 30 7.92 8.41 -4.91
C ALA A 30 9.24 7.72 -4.52
N PRO A 31 10.25 8.46 -4.04
CA PRO A 31 11.51 7.87 -3.58
C PRO A 31 11.27 6.95 -2.38
N ASP A 32 12.13 5.96 -2.21
CA ASP A 32 12.13 5.11 -1.02
C ASP A 32 12.42 5.95 0.22
N GLY A 33 11.39 6.04 1.07
CA GLY A 33 11.39 6.92 2.25
C GLY A 33 10.30 6.52 3.22
N PRO A 34 10.38 6.98 4.49
CA PRO A 34 9.35 6.69 5.51
C PRO A 34 7.93 7.10 5.09
N HIS A 35 7.81 8.11 4.22
CA HIS A 35 6.54 8.64 3.75
C HIS A 35 6.06 8.04 2.41
N LYS A 36 6.80 7.09 1.81
CA LYS A 36 6.51 6.57 0.46
C LYS A 36 5.05 6.08 0.31
N LEU A 37 4.47 5.48 1.36
CA LEU A 37 3.07 5.02 1.32
C LEU A 37 2.07 6.16 1.18
N ASP A 38 2.24 7.26 1.92
CA ASP A 38 1.38 8.43 1.81
C ASP A 38 1.64 9.19 0.51
N ASP A 39 2.92 9.32 0.14
CA ASP A 39 3.32 9.93 -1.12
C ASP A 39 2.78 9.16 -2.32
N CYS A 40 2.55 7.85 -2.21
CA CYS A 40 1.93 7.00 -3.23
C CYS A 40 0.39 6.92 -3.15
N GLY A 41 -0.24 7.56 -2.16
CA GLY A 41 -1.69 7.50 -1.98
C GLY A 41 -2.21 6.15 -1.49
N CYS A 42 -1.37 5.35 -0.84
CA CYS A 42 -1.71 4.03 -0.33
C CYS A 42 -2.53 4.07 0.97
N THR A 43 -2.83 5.27 1.51
CA THR A 43 -3.49 5.48 2.80
C THR A 43 -4.75 4.65 2.99
N PRO A 44 -5.72 4.60 2.06
CA PRO A 44 -6.93 3.79 2.26
C PRO A 44 -6.64 2.29 2.44
N ILE A 45 -5.59 1.79 1.79
CA ILE A 45 -5.18 0.39 1.83
C ILE A 45 -4.46 0.08 3.13
N TYR A 46 -3.39 0.83 3.44
CA TYR A 46 -2.55 0.52 4.61
C TYR A 46 -3.29 0.78 5.93
N GLN A 47 -4.23 1.74 5.98
CA GLN A 47 -5.09 1.95 7.15
C GLN A 47 -6.00 0.75 7.41
N LYS A 48 -6.54 0.15 6.36
CA LYS A 48 -7.33 -1.08 6.48
C LYS A 48 -6.45 -2.25 6.91
N MET A 49 -5.24 -2.38 6.37
CA MET A 49 -4.28 -3.39 6.83
C MET A 49 -3.93 -3.22 8.32
N LEU A 50 -3.57 -2.00 8.77
CA LEU A 50 -3.29 -1.68 10.17
C LEU A 50 -4.44 -2.06 11.12
N THR A 51 -5.68 -1.84 10.67
CA THR A 51 -6.88 -2.19 11.44
C THR A 51 -7.08 -3.70 11.49
N CYS A 52 -7.06 -4.35 10.33
CA CYS A 52 -7.44 -5.75 10.20
C CYS A 52 -6.36 -6.72 10.67
N GLN A 53 -5.07 -6.37 10.56
CA GLN A 53 -3.97 -7.21 11.04
C GLN A 53 -3.99 -7.44 12.57
N LYS A 54 -4.78 -6.66 13.33
CA LYS A 54 -4.95 -6.82 14.78
C LYS A 54 -6.02 -7.86 15.14
N LEU A 55 -6.81 -8.29 14.15
CA LEU A 55 -7.84 -9.30 14.35
C LEU A 55 -7.20 -10.68 14.19
N LYS A 56 -6.82 -11.31 15.31
CA LYS A 56 -6.35 -12.69 15.29
C LYS A 56 -7.47 -13.63 14.84
N SER A 57 -7.51 -13.96 13.56
CA SER A 57 -8.55 -14.75 12.92
C SER A 57 -8.06 -15.43 11.65
N PHE A 58 -8.55 -16.63 11.42
CA PHE A 58 -8.34 -17.40 10.19
C PHE A 58 -9.64 -17.51 9.36
N ASP A 59 -10.67 -16.76 9.73
CA ASP A 59 -12.07 -16.99 9.33
C ASP A 59 -12.72 -15.73 8.74
N ASP A 60 -14.06 -15.73 8.60
CA ASP A 60 -14.84 -14.65 7.99
C ASP A 60 -14.59 -13.28 8.62
N ALA A 61 -14.25 -13.19 9.91
CA ALA A 61 -14.02 -11.91 10.58
C ALA A 61 -12.85 -11.10 9.98
N ILE A 62 -11.75 -11.75 9.58
CA ILE A 62 -10.65 -11.02 8.91
C ILE A 62 -11.07 -10.62 7.50
N ARG A 63 -11.84 -11.47 6.81
CA ARG A 63 -12.35 -11.18 5.47
C ARG A 63 -13.33 -10.01 5.50
N ASP A 64 -14.29 -10.00 6.41
CA ASP A 64 -15.26 -8.91 6.60
C ASP A 64 -14.56 -7.58 6.92
N CYS A 65 -13.41 -7.62 7.59
CA CYS A 65 -12.63 -6.42 7.88
C CYS A 65 -11.93 -5.85 6.64
N ILE A 66 -11.25 -6.72 5.88
CA ILE A 66 -10.34 -6.28 4.80
C ILE A 66 -11.01 -6.26 3.43
N CYS A 67 -11.99 -7.12 3.17
CA CYS A 67 -12.66 -7.28 1.88
C CYS A 67 -13.86 -6.35 1.76
N ILE A 68 -13.62 -5.04 1.82
CA ILE A 68 -14.66 -4.03 1.63
C ILE A 68 -14.71 -3.67 0.14
N PRO A 69 -15.81 -3.94 -0.57
CA PRO A 69 -15.96 -3.53 -1.96
C PRO A 69 -16.16 -2.01 -2.09
N ASN A 70 -15.99 -1.48 -3.31
CA ASN A 70 -16.32 -0.08 -3.62
C ASN A 70 -17.82 0.20 -3.40
N PRO A 71 -18.23 1.41 -2.98
CA PRO A 71 -17.41 2.64 -2.90
C PRO A 71 -16.67 2.83 -1.55
N ASP A 72 -17.01 2.05 -0.53
CA ASP A 72 -16.50 2.24 0.83
C ASP A 72 -15.12 1.58 1.06
N GLY A 73 -14.69 0.78 0.08
CA GLY A 73 -13.47 0.00 0.09
C GLY A 73 -12.20 0.70 -0.37
N TRP A 74 -11.12 -0.06 -0.39
CA TRP A 74 -9.79 0.40 -0.80
C TRP A 74 -9.40 -0.04 -2.22
N TYR A 75 -10.20 -0.88 -2.88
CA TYR A 75 -9.84 -1.52 -4.16
C TYR A 75 -9.53 -0.51 -5.27
N GLY A 76 -10.27 0.61 -5.33
CA GLY A 76 -10.04 1.67 -6.31
C GLY A 76 -8.69 2.39 -6.20
N TRP A 77 -7.97 2.22 -5.09
CA TRP A 77 -6.66 2.84 -4.85
C TRP A 77 -5.48 1.92 -5.16
N LEU A 78 -5.75 0.63 -5.45
CA LEU A 78 -4.70 -0.37 -5.58
C LEU A 78 -3.77 -0.08 -6.76
N ASP A 79 -4.30 0.18 -7.95
CA ASP A 79 -3.45 0.37 -9.14
C ASP A 79 -2.49 1.55 -8.95
N SER A 80 -2.99 2.70 -8.49
CA SER A 80 -2.13 3.87 -8.22
C SER A 80 -1.10 3.63 -7.13
N CYS A 81 -1.46 2.89 -6.09
CA CYS A 81 -0.54 2.57 -4.99
C CYS A 81 0.54 1.58 -5.46
N ARG A 82 0.12 0.46 -6.07
CA ARG A 82 0.99 -0.62 -6.55
C ARG A 82 2.04 -0.11 -7.52
N ASP A 83 1.61 0.65 -8.53
CA ASP A 83 2.49 1.15 -9.59
C ASP A 83 3.50 2.18 -9.06
N CYS A 84 3.17 2.86 -7.95
CA CYS A 84 4.07 3.79 -7.27
C CYS A 84 5.05 3.09 -6.33
N LEU A 85 4.59 2.05 -5.62
CA LEU A 85 5.43 1.27 -4.70
C LEU A 85 6.48 0.45 -5.44
N SER A 86 6.07 -0.21 -6.52
CA SER A 86 6.89 -1.12 -7.30
C SER A 86 6.84 -0.73 -8.78
N PRO A 87 7.60 0.28 -9.21
CA PRO A 87 7.57 0.78 -10.59
C PRO A 87 8.21 -0.18 -11.62
N GLY A 88 8.59 -1.41 -11.23
CA GLY A 88 8.87 -2.48 -12.18
C GLY A 88 10.21 -3.20 -12.07
N SER A 89 10.95 -3.12 -10.95
CA SER A 89 12.01 -4.11 -10.69
C SER A 89 11.41 -5.34 -10.02
N LEU A 90 11.25 -6.42 -10.77
CA LEU A 90 10.91 -7.74 -10.21
C LEU A 90 12.12 -8.42 -9.54
N GLU A 91 13.30 -7.79 -9.62
CA GLU A 91 14.57 -8.28 -9.07
C GLU A 91 14.85 -7.74 -7.66
N ASP A 92 14.08 -6.75 -7.20
CA ASP A 92 14.18 -6.23 -5.84
C ASP A 92 13.14 -6.94 -4.97
N ASP A 93 13.61 -7.77 -4.05
CA ASP A 93 12.77 -8.42 -3.04
C ASP A 93 12.67 -7.54 -1.78
N ASP A 94 12.52 -6.24 -1.98
CA ASP A 94 12.55 -5.24 -0.91
C ASP A 94 11.22 -5.14 -0.15
N PHE A 95 11.16 -4.27 0.86
CA PHE A 95 9.95 -4.10 1.65
C PHE A 95 8.75 -3.60 0.81
N PHE A 96 8.95 -2.62 -0.07
CA PHE A 96 7.87 -1.98 -0.82
C PHE A 96 7.33 -2.89 -1.93
N ASP A 97 8.19 -3.68 -2.57
CA ASP A 97 7.81 -4.68 -3.55
C ASP A 97 7.01 -5.80 -2.90
N ASN A 98 7.47 -6.34 -1.76
CA ASN A 98 6.73 -7.36 -1.02
C ASN A 98 5.41 -6.83 -0.46
N LEU A 99 5.36 -5.57 -0.03
CA LEU A 99 4.12 -4.93 0.41
C LEU A 99 3.14 -4.75 -0.74
N SER A 100 3.62 -4.32 -1.91
CA SER A 100 2.84 -4.20 -3.15
C SER A 100 2.24 -5.56 -3.58
N ARG A 101 3.03 -6.64 -3.50
CA ARG A 101 2.56 -8.02 -3.71
C ARG A 101 1.49 -8.42 -2.68
N THR A 102 1.67 -8.05 -1.41
CA THR A 102 0.68 -8.31 -0.34
C THR A 102 -0.64 -7.60 -0.59
N MET A 103 -0.62 -6.31 -0.94
CA MET A 103 -1.84 -5.54 -1.26
C MET A 103 -2.57 -6.12 -2.48
N THR A 104 -1.82 -6.51 -3.50
CA THR A 104 -2.37 -7.15 -4.71
C THR A 104 -3.00 -8.50 -4.37
N GLN A 105 -2.31 -9.34 -3.60
CA GLN A 105 -2.82 -10.66 -3.22
C GLN A 105 -4.01 -10.56 -2.27
N LEU A 106 -4.11 -9.51 -1.44
CA LEU A 106 -5.31 -9.24 -0.65
C LEU A 106 -6.52 -8.99 -1.55
N LEU A 107 -6.38 -8.19 -2.62
CA LEU A 107 -7.47 -7.96 -3.57
C LEU A 107 -7.90 -9.29 -4.21
N VAL A 108 -6.93 -10.03 -4.76
CA VAL A 108 -7.18 -11.34 -5.38
C VAL A 108 -7.88 -12.27 -4.40
N SER A 109 -7.41 -12.34 -3.14
CA SER A 109 -8.02 -13.21 -2.14
C SER A 109 -9.43 -12.79 -1.72
N CYS A 110 -9.78 -11.52 -1.90
CA CYS A 110 -11.12 -11.02 -1.66
C CYS A 110 -12.07 -11.23 -2.84
N THR A 111 -11.59 -11.14 -4.08
CA THR A 111 -12.43 -11.18 -5.29
C THR A 111 -12.50 -12.54 -5.95
N GLU A 112 -11.46 -13.37 -5.80
CA GLU A 112 -11.35 -14.67 -6.46
C GLU A 112 -11.65 -15.84 -5.52
N VAL A 113 -12.22 -16.90 -6.09
CA VAL A 113 -12.49 -18.15 -5.38
C VAL A 113 -11.17 -18.86 -5.06
N GLY A 114 -11.05 -19.38 -3.83
CA GLY A 114 -9.83 -20.08 -3.37
C GLY A 114 -8.76 -19.16 -2.76
N GLY A 115 -9.07 -17.87 -2.63
CA GLY A 115 -8.26 -16.90 -1.90
C GLY A 115 -8.29 -17.07 -0.38
N GLY A 116 -7.14 -17.32 0.23
CA GLY A 116 -6.95 -17.33 1.68
C GLY A 116 -6.60 -15.95 2.21
N ILE A 117 -7.15 -15.60 3.38
CA ILE A 117 -6.74 -14.45 4.19
C ILE A 117 -6.67 -14.90 5.64
N LYS A 118 -5.57 -14.58 6.32
CA LYS A 118 -5.37 -14.86 7.75
C LYS A 118 -4.67 -13.69 8.43
N SER A 119 -4.89 -13.56 9.72
CA SER A 119 -4.13 -12.67 10.58
C SER A 119 -3.81 -13.34 11.91
N ASP A 120 -2.59 -13.14 12.40
CA ASP A 120 -2.13 -13.64 13.70
C ASP A 120 -2.30 -12.63 14.85
N GLY A 121 -2.86 -11.45 14.56
CA GLY A 121 -2.98 -10.33 15.49
C GLY A 121 -1.84 -9.31 15.40
N GLU A 122 -0.82 -9.57 14.57
CA GLU A 122 0.27 -8.64 14.28
C GLU A 122 0.49 -8.38 12.79
N SER A 123 0.19 -9.37 11.97
CA SER A 123 0.38 -9.39 10.53
C SER A 123 -0.90 -9.82 9.83
N ILE A 124 -0.97 -9.51 8.54
CA ILE A 124 -2.00 -10.02 7.63
C ILE A 124 -1.31 -10.74 6.48
N CYS A 125 -1.81 -11.90 6.14
CA CYS A 125 -1.34 -12.70 5.03
C CYS A 125 -2.49 -13.01 4.07
N ALA A 126 -2.20 -12.92 2.79
CA ALA A 126 -3.08 -13.36 1.72
C ALA A 126 -2.38 -14.45 0.90
N SER A 127 -3.12 -15.46 0.48
CA SER A 127 -2.56 -16.58 -0.28
C SER A 127 -3.54 -17.13 -1.30
N ASN A 128 -3.02 -17.82 -2.29
CA ASN A 128 -3.77 -18.66 -3.22
C ASN A 128 -3.14 -20.06 -3.25
N ALA A 129 -3.41 -20.87 -4.29
CA ALA A 129 -2.83 -22.21 -4.41
C ALA A 129 -1.31 -22.21 -4.69
N TYR A 130 -0.75 -21.09 -5.14
CA TYR A 130 0.62 -20.99 -5.67
C TYR A 130 1.58 -20.20 -4.79
N PHE A 131 1.09 -19.22 -4.03
CA PHE A 131 1.96 -18.40 -3.18
C PHE A 131 1.21 -17.75 -2.02
N GLN A 132 1.97 -17.18 -1.09
CA GLN A 132 1.53 -16.34 0.02
C GLN A 132 2.34 -15.05 0.06
N ALA A 133 1.66 -13.96 0.38
CA ALA A 133 2.25 -12.68 0.69
C ALA A 133 1.75 -12.21 2.05
N CYS A 134 2.64 -11.71 2.88
CA CYS A 134 2.36 -11.29 4.25
C CYS A 134 2.97 -9.91 4.52
N ALA A 135 2.31 -9.13 5.37
CA ALA A 135 2.88 -7.90 5.89
C ALA A 135 2.44 -7.65 7.32
N ALA A 136 3.34 -7.05 8.11
CA ALA A 136 3.02 -6.41 9.37
C ALA A 136 3.43 -4.95 9.30
N LEU A 137 2.45 -4.06 9.41
CA LEU A 137 2.67 -2.63 9.47
C LEU A 137 2.78 -2.20 10.94
N LYS A 138 3.84 -1.48 11.28
CA LYS A 138 4.07 -0.98 12.64
C LYS A 138 4.17 0.54 12.61
N THR A 139 3.72 1.18 13.69
CA THR A 139 3.75 2.63 13.87
C THR A 139 4.79 3.03 14.91
N GLY A 140 5.02 4.34 15.08
CA GLY A 140 5.86 4.85 16.18
C GLY A 140 7.35 4.52 16.03
N GLY A 141 7.85 4.50 14.80
CA GLY A 141 9.26 4.23 14.50
C GLY A 141 9.67 2.76 14.58
N GLN A 142 8.71 1.86 14.79
CA GLN A 142 8.98 0.42 14.75
C GLN A 142 9.12 -0.08 13.30
N PRO A 143 10.01 -1.06 13.04
CA PRO A 143 10.18 -1.61 11.71
C PRO A 143 8.94 -2.43 11.32
N SER A 144 8.36 -2.06 10.19
CA SER A 144 7.38 -2.88 9.47
C SER A 144 8.11 -3.94 8.66
N TRP A 145 7.42 -5.02 8.31
CA TRP A 145 7.97 -6.05 7.43
C TRP A 145 6.94 -6.52 6.40
N ALA A 146 7.43 -6.97 5.26
CA ALA A 146 6.63 -7.63 4.24
C ALA A 146 7.43 -8.79 3.63
N SER A 147 6.73 -9.86 3.26
CA SER A 147 7.35 -11.04 2.66
C SER A 147 6.45 -11.69 1.62
N TYR A 148 7.08 -12.43 0.73
CA TYR A 148 6.46 -13.24 -0.31
C TYR A 148 7.11 -14.62 -0.33
N GLU A 149 6.30 -15.66 -0.50
CA GLU A 149 6.78 -17.04 -0.60
C GLU A 149 5.92 -17.82 -1.61
N MET A 150 6.56 -18.46 -2.59
CA MET A 150 5.90 -19.40 -3.49
C MET A 150 5.80 -20.78 -2.87
N PHE A 151 4.60 -21.36 -2.92
CA PHE A 151 4.39 -22.75 -2.54
C PHE A 151 4.96 -23.67 -3.61
N ALA A 152 5.72 -24.67 -3.21
CA ALA A 152 6.17 -25.72 -4.12
C ALA A 152 4.94 -26.46 -4.67
N SER A 153 4.56 -26.15 -5.91
CA SER A 153 3.63 -26.96 -6.69
C SER A 153 4.45 -27.79 -7.68
N GLY A 154 4.12 -29.08 -7.78
CA GLY A 154 4.93 -30.08 -8.47
C GLY A 154 5.33 -29.71 -9.91
N GLU A 155 6.51 -30.22 -10.27
CA GLU A 155 7.15 -30.21 -11.60
C GLU A 155 7.27 -28.84 -12.28
N GLY A 156 8.16 -27.99 -11.75
CA GLY A 156 8.80 -26.94 -12.57
C GLY A 156 8.98 -25.58 -11.91
N PHE A 157 8.33 -25.31 -10.78
CA PHE A 157 8.59 -24.09 -10.00
C PHE A 157 9.64 -24.35 -8.93
N VAL A 158 10.66 -23.50 -8.89
CA VAL A 158 11.78 -23.61 -7.96
C VAL A 158 11.25 -23.41 -6.54
N SER A 159 11.30 -24.45 -5.73
CA SER A 159 11.12 -24.35 -4.28
C SER A 159 12.15 -23.35 -3.74
N GLY A 160 11.69 -22.22 -3.20
CA GLY A 160 12.56 -21.19 -2.60
C GLY A 160 12.48 -19.80 -3.24
N GLU A 161 11.63 -19.58 -4.24
CA GLU A 161 11.34 -18.21 -4.71
C GLU A 161 10.51 -17.47 -3.65
N GLY A 162 11.15 -16.52 -3.00
CA GLY A 162 10.60 -15.76 -1.90
C GLY A 162 11.50 -14.60 -1.52
N GLY A 163 10.89 -13.55 -0.97
CA GLY A 163 11.55 -12.30 -0.62
C GLY A 163 11.06 -11.81 0.72
N ASN A 164 11.91 -11.09 1.45
CA ASN A 164 11.48 -10.36 2.63
C ASN A 164 12.19 -9.02 2.74
N GLY A 165 11.47 -8.04 3.28
CA GLY A 165 11.99 -6.71 3.52
C GLY A 165 11.47 -6.14 4.82
N THR A 166 12.26 -5.22 5.39
CA THR A 166 11.84 -4.43 6.55
C THR A 166 12.03 -2.95 6.25
N TYR A 167 11.16 -2.11 6.79
CA TYR A 167 11.27 -0.65 6.62
C TYR A 167 10.64 0.08 7.79
N VAL A 168 11.20 1.22 8.19
CA VAL A 168 10.61 2.11 9.20
C VAL A 168 9.74 3.13 8.49
N LEU A 169 8.43 3.01 8.66
CA LEU A 169 7.43 3.85 8.02
C LEU A 169 7.00 4.98 8.95
N ASP A 170 6.72 6.15 8.39
CA ASP A 170 6.04 7.24 9.10
C ASP A 170 4.55 7.19 8.77
N ILE A 171 3.90 6.17 9.32
CA ILE A 171 2.45 5.96 9.22
C ILE A 171 1.83 6.08 10.60
N SER A 172 0.65 6.69 10.65
CA SER A 172 -0.15 6.82 11.86
C SER A 172 -1.43 6.02 11.73
N GLU A 173 -1.91 5.42 12.81
CA GLU A 173 -3.25 4.85 12.83
C GLU A 173 -4.25 5.99 12.77
N SER A 174 -5.02 6.07 11.69
CA SER A 174 -6.20 6.91 11.69
C SER A 174 -7.14 6.36 12.78
N GLN A 175 -7.63 7.24 13.66
CA GLN A 175 -8.66 6.85 14.63
C GLN A 175 -9.96 6.56 13.86
N GLY A 176 -10.06 5.36 13.30
CA GLY A 176 -11.22 4.89 12.56
C GLY A 176 -12.35 4.44 13.49
N ALA A 177 -13.30 5.35 13.71
CA ALA A 177 -14.70 5.10 14.04
C ALA A 177 -15.04 4.26 15.30
N SER A 178 -14.77 4.81 16.50
CA SER A 178 -15.78 4.72 17.56
C SER A 178 -16.77 5.88 17.37
N SER A 179 -17.75 5.70 16.49
CA SER A 179 -18.92 6.58 16.41
C SER A 179 -20.16 5.79 16.75
N ALA A 180 -20.24 5.43 18.03
CA ALA A 180 -21.48 5.13 18.71
C ALA A 180 -21.24 5.36 20.22
N ASP A 181 -21.18 6.62 20.64
CA ASP A 181 -22.06 7.01 21.74
C ASP A 181 -22.35 8.50 21.67
N SER A 182 -23.60 8.81 21.36
CA SER A 182 -24.16 10.14 21.56
C SER A 182 -24.41 10.28 23.04
N THR A 183 -23.59 11.07 23.74
CA THR A 183 -24.06 11.75 24.94
C THR A 183 -23.50 13.15 24.93
N SER A 184 -24.31 14.09 24.47
CA SER A 184 -24.17 15.50 24.85
C SER A 184 -24.38 15.58 26.35
N THR A 185 -23.29 15.59 27.12
CA THR A 185 -23.30 16.04 28.50
C THR A 185 -23.61 17.53 28.50
N THR A 186 -24.85 17.87 28.80
CA THR A 186 -25.20 19.23 29.21
C THR A 186 -24.79 19.34 30.69
N ASP A 187 -23.60 19.87 30.94
CA ASP A 187 -23.23 20.35 32.27
C ASP A 187 -23.95 21.68 32.53
N ALA A 188 -24.86 21.70 33.51
CA ALA A 188 -25.08 22.87 34.36
C ALA A 188 -25.88 22.53 35.64
N ALA A 189 -25.14 22.60 36.76
CA ALA A 189 -25.53 23.02 38.10
C ALA A 189 -26.20 22.01 39.06
N ALA A 190 -25.38 21.59 40.03
CA ALA A 190 -25.76 21.34 41.43
C ALA A 190 -24.90 22.25 42.34
N PRO A 191 -25.16 22.38 43.66
CA PRO A 191 -26.42 22.58 44.40
C PRO A 191 -26.37 23.87 45.25
N ALA A 192 -27.51 24.42 45.66
CA ALA A 192 -27.56 25.43 46.73
C ALA A 192 -28.21 24.82 47.97
N ALA A 193 -27.40 24.64 49.02
CA ALA A 193 -27.84 24.29 50.35
C ALA A 193 -28.62 25.47 50.98
N THR A 194 -29.74 25.20 51.64
CA THR A 194 -30.29 26.11 52.66
C THR A 194 -31.02 25.30 53.72
N THR A 195 -30.43 25.31 54.92
CA THR A 195 -31.04 24.90 56.18
C THR A 195 -31.83 26.07 56.76
N ALA A 196 -32.96 25.78 57.39
CA ALA A 196 -33.86 26.72 58.07
C ALA A 196 -33.21 27.52 59.22
N PRO A 197 -33.84 28.62 59.63
CA PRO A 197 -34.66 28.57 60.86
C PRO A 197 -36.14 28.92 60.66
#